data_AF-A0A3D2XWT6-F1
#
_entry.id   AF-A0A3D2XWT6-F1
#
_cell.length_a   1.000
_cell.length_b   1.000
_cell.length_c   1.000
_cell.angle_alpha   90.00
_cell.angle_beta   90.00
_cell.angle_gamma   90.00
#
_symmetry.space_group_name_H-M   'P 1'
#
loop_
_entity.id
_entity.type
_entity.pdbx_description
1 polymer ?
#
loop_
_entity_poly.entity_id
_entity_poly.type
_entity_poly.pdbx_seq_one_letter_code
_entity_poly.pdbx_strand_id
1 'polypeptide(L)'
;MAYTNQQAIIEQLTNTPEQVSFNDVIAFIDDNFAFTPTAFTNGKVENEANQNNGSCKLLALGQYLKLTNEQTLALFGSYYRDDVIGNPSGTDHANIR
;
A
#
# COMPACT_ATOMS: atom_id res chain seq x y z
N MET A 1 -4.96 -16.15 -6.17
CA MET A 1 -4.57 -15.12 -5.19
C MET A 1 -3.15 -15.40 -4.72
N ALA A 2 -2.26 -14.40 -4.75
CA ALA A 2 -0.89 -14.55 -4.25
C ALA A 2 -0.82 -14.70 -2.72
N TYR A 3 -1.78 -14.10 -2.00
CA TYR A 3 -1.91 -14.19 -0.55
C TYR A 3 -3.14 -14.99 -0.16
N THR A 4 -2.97 -15.96 0.74
CA THR A 4 -4.06 -16.81 1.26
C THR A 4 -4.59 -16.33 2.60
N ASN A 5 -3.85 -15.50 3.32
CA ASN A 5 -4.23 -14.89 4.59
C ASN A 5 -3.31 -13.70 4.93
N GLN A 6 -3.61 -13.03 6.03
CA GLN A 6 -2.88 -11.86 6.53
C GLN A 6 -1.43 -12.20 6.92
N GLN A 7 -1.19 -13.39 7.47
CA GLN A 7 0.12 -13.84 7.92
C GLN A 7 1.08 -13.99 6.73
N ALA A 8 0.60 -14.50 5.59
CA ALA A 8 1.40 -14.61 4.37
C ALA A 8 1.93 -13.26 3.86
N ILE A 9 1.13 -12.19 4.00
CA ILE A 9 1.57 -10.82 3.66
C ILE A 9 2.67 -10.36 4.63
N ILE A 10 2.46 -10.54 5.93
CA ILE A 10 3.43 -10.12 6.97
C ILE A 10 4.77 -10.87 6.78
N GLU A 11 4.71 -12.17 6.48
CA GLU A 11 5.88 -12.99 6.21
C GLU A 11 6.63 -12.51 4.97
N GLN A 12 5.94 -12.20 3.87
CA GLN A 12 6.60 -11.67 2.69
C GLN A 12 7.20 -10.29 2.93
N LEU A 13 6.49 -9.39 3.62
CA LEU A 13 7.00 -8.07 4.00
C LEU A 13 8.26 -8.15 4.88
N THR A 14 8.36 -9.19 5.70
CA THR A 14 9.51 -9.39 6.60
C THR A 14 10.70 -10.00 5.87
N ASN A 15 10.46 -10.98 4.99
CA ASN A 15 11.53 -11.78 4.41
C ASN A 15 11.98 -11.29 3.03
N THR A 16 11.04 -10.86 2.20
CA THR A 16 11.27 -10.48 0.78
C THR A 16 10.37 -9.30 0.36
N PRO A 17 10.47 -8.13 1.02
CA PRO A 17 9.65 -6.95 0.73
C PRO A 17 9.79 -6.44 -0.71
N GLU A 18 10.93 -6.71 -1.37
CA GLU A 18 11.18 -6.41 -2.78
C GLU A 18 10.36 -7.26 -3.76
N GLN A 19 9.80 -8.38 -3.32
CA GLN A 19 8.93 -9.24 -4.12
C GLN A 19 7.45 -8.86 -3.99
N VAL A 20 7.11 -7.93 -3.09
CA VAL A 20 5.72 -7.50 -2.92
C VAL A 20 5.27 -6.74 -4.16
N SER A 21 4.07 -7.09 -4.63
CA SER A 21 3.40 -6.54 -5.81
C SER A 21 2.14 -5.81 -5.39
N PHE A 22 1.99 -4.58 -5.86
CA PHE A 22 0.82 -3.74 -5.57
C PHE A 22 -0.49 -4.45 -5.96
N ASN A 23 -0.53 -5.06 -7.14
CA ASN A 23 -1.73 -5.72 -7.65
C ASN A 23 -2.14 -6.93 -6.81
N ASP A 24 -1.16 -7.67 -6.28
CA ASP A 24 -1.41 -8.83 -5.44
C ASP A 24 -1.99 -8.44 -4.08
N VAL A 25 -1.50 -7.34 -3.51
CA VAL A 25 -2.04 -6.77 -2.27
C VAL A 25 -3.46 -6.23 -2.50
N ILE A 26 -3.70 -5.53 -3.61
CA ILE A 26 -5.04 -5.03 -3.96
C ILE A 26 -6.03 -6.19 -4.15
N ALA A 27 -5.65 -7.23 -4.89
CA ALA A 27 -6.48 -8.41 -5.09
C ALA A 27 -6.82 -9.09 -3.76
N PHE A 28 -5.84 -9.23 -2.86
CA PHE A 28 -6.10 -9.74 -1.52
C PHE A 28 -7.10 -8.88 -0.74
N ILE A 29 -6.98 -7.55 -0.79
CA ILE A 29 -7.92 -6.65 -0.13
C ILE A 29 -9.33 -6.81 -0.71
N ASP A 30 -9.46 -6.83 -2.03
CA ASP A 30 -10.74 -6.92 -2.72
C ASP A 30 -11.46 -8.25 -2.48
N ASP A 31 -10.70 -9.34 -2.30
CA ASP A 31 -11.26 -10.67 -2.02
C ASP A 31 -11.63 -10.87 -0.53
N ASN A 32 -11.02 -10.12 0.40
CA ASN A 32 -11.14 -10.37 1.85
C ASN A 32 -11.82 -9.25 2.65
N PHE A 33 -12.01 -8.07 2.07
CA PHE A 33 -12.57 -6.91 2.76
C PHE A 33 -13.62 -6.19 1.91
N ALA A 34 -14.64 -5.65 2.58
CA ALA A 34 -15.55 -4.69 1.95
C ALA A 34 -14.93 -3.29 2.03
N PHE A 35 -14.42 -2.80 0.90
CA PHE A 35 -13.87 -1.45 0.83
C PHE A 35 -14.97 -0.39 0.78
N THR A 36 -14.93 0.57 1.70
CA THR A 36 -15.74 1.79 1.63
C THR A 36 -14.81 2.97 1.32
N PRO A 37 -14.98 3.65 0.18
CA PRO A 37 -14.18 4.82 -0.16
C PRO A 37 -14.26 5.88 0.95
N THR A 38 -13.10 6.29 1.46
CA THR A 38 -13.00 7.16 2.64
C THR A 38 -11.99 8.25 2.35
N ALA A 39 -12.37 9.51 2.63
CA ALA A 39 -11.45 10.63 2.55
C ALA A 39 -10.35 10.49 3.62
N PHE A 40 -9.12 10.82 3.27
CA PHE A 40 -7.99 10.73 4.20
C PHE A 40 -6.92 11.76 3.90
N THR A 41 -6.18 12.13 4.94
CA THR A 41 -4.99 12.98 4.82
C THR A 41 -3.74 12.15 5.05
N ASN A 42 -2.70 12.44 4.30
CA ASN A 42 -1.38 11.86 4.47
C ASN A 42 -0.32 12.96 4.39
N GLY A 43 0.17 13.41 5.54
CA GLY A 43 0.99 14.61 5.64
C GLY A 43 0.25 15.85 5.13
N LYS A 44 0.70 16.41 4.01
CA LYS A 44 0.10 17.58 3.35
C LYS A 44 -0.84 17.21 2.19
N VAL A 45 -0.96 15.91 1.88
CA VAL A 45 -1.81 15.44 0.80
C VAL A 45 -3.20 15.16 1.35
N GLU A 46 -4.20 15.83 0.76
CA GLU A 46 -5.61 15.57 1.04
C GLU A 46 -6.18 14.71 -0.08
N ASN A 47 -6.92 13.67 0.30
CA ASN A 47 -7.56 12.75 -0.63
C ASN A 47 -9.04 12.70 -0.31
N GLU A 48 -9.86 13.07 -1.29
CA GLU A 48 -11.32 12.94 -1.20
C GLU A 48 -11.75 11.47 -1.21
N ALA A 49 -12.98 11.19 -0.78
CA ALA A 49 -13.56 9.87 -0.97
C ALA A 49 -13.58 9.51 -2.46
N ASN A 50 -13.16 8.28 -2.80
CA ASN A 50 -12.90 7.80 -4.17
C ASN A 50 -11.64 8.34 -4.87
N GLN A 51 -10.85 9.20 -4.22
CA GLN A 51 -9.55 9.63 -4.73
C GLN A 51 -8.44 8.73 -4.18
N ASN A 52 -7.52 8.31 -5.03
CA ASN A 52 -6.36 7.49 -4.64
C ASN A 52 -6.76 6.22 -3.84
N ASN A 53 -7.82 5.53 -4.30
CA ASN A 53 -8.36 4.34 -3.63
C ASN A 53 -7.31 3.24 -3.38
N GLY A 54 -6.31 3.10 -4.26
CA GLY A 54 -5.19 2.19 -4.02
C GLY A 54 -4.42 2.55 -2.75
N SER A 55 -4.00 3.80 -2.61
CA SER A 55 -3.36 4.30 -1.38
C SER A 55 -4.28 4.16 -0.17
N CYS A 56 -5.55 4.51 -0.30
CA CYS A 56 -6.54 4.38 0.78
C CYS A 56 -6.60 2.93 1.31
N LYS A 57 -6.74 1.95 0.40
CA LYS A 57 -6.77 0.52 0.73
C LYS A 57 -5.50 0.05 1.42
N LEU A 58 -4.32 0.39 0.86
CA LEU A 58 -3.04 -0.05 1.40
C LEU A 58 -2.72 0.56 2.77
N LEU A 59 -3.00 1.85 2.96
CA LEU A 59 -2.80 2.52 4.24
C LEU A 59 -3.76 1.96 5.30
N ALA A 60 -5.02 1.71 4.94
CA ALA A 60 -5.98 1.07 5.84
C ALA A 60 -5.54 -0.36 6.21
N LEU A 61 -5.05 -1.14 5.24
CA LEU A 61 -4.50 -2.48 5.50
C LEU A 61 -3.28 -2.41 6.42
N GLY A 62 -2.36 -1.46 6.20
CA GLY A 62 -1.17 -1.28 7.04
C GLY A 62 -1.54 -0.96 8.48
N GLN A 63 -2.53 -0.10 8.70
CA GLN A 63 -3.06 0.18 10.05
C GLN A 63 -3.71 -1.07 10.67
N TYR A 64 -4.55 -1.77 9.92
CA TYR A 64 -5.25 -2.96 10.38
C TYR A 64 -4.28 -4.09 10.80
N LEU A 65 -3.24 -4.32 10.01
CA LEU A 65 -2.19 -5.30 10.28
C LEU A 65 -1.10 -4.80 11.25
N LYS A 66 -1.18 -3.54 11.71
CA LYS A 66 -0.20 -2.90 12.59
C LYS A 66 1.22 -2.93 12.04
N LEU A 67 1.37 -2.68 10.75
CA LEU A 67 2.64 -2.65 10.06
C LEU A 67 3.48 -1.44 10.45
N THR A 68 4.80 -1.55 10.33
CA THR A 68 5.69 -0.38 10.39
C THR A 68 5.52 0.50 9.15
N ASN A 69 6.10 1.71 9.20
CA ASN A 69 6.12 2.60 8.04
C ASN A 69 6.82 1.96 6.84
N GLU A 70 7.98 1.29 7.05
CA GLU A 70 8.69 0.64 5.94
C GLU A 70 7.88 -0.51 5.34
N GLN A 71 7.24 -1.32 6.19
CA GLN A 71 6.36 -2.41 5.73
C GLN A 71 5.15 -1.87 4.96
N THR A 72 4.55 -0.78 5.44
CA THR A 72 3.43 -0.13 4.75
C THR A 72 3.85 0.42 3.40
N LEU A 73 5.04 1.03 3.29
CA LEU A 73 5.60 1.49 2.01
C LEU A 73 5.90 0.33 1.06
N ALA A 74 6.36 -0.81 1.57
CA ALA A 74 6.61 -2.00 0.76
C ALA A 74 5.34 -2.58 0.12
N LEU A 75 4.14 -2.38 0.71
CA LEU A 75 2.86 -2.76 0.08
C LEU A 75 2.64 -2.09 -1.28
N PHE A 76 3.24 -0.92 -1.52
CA PHE A 76 3.12 -0.19 -2.80
C PHE A 76 3.97 -0.80 -3.92
N GLY A 77 4.79 -1.81 -3.63
CA GLY A 77 5.53 -2.55 -4.63
C GLY A 77 6.47 -1.68 -5.47
N SER A 78 6.43 -1.83 -6.79
CA SER A 78 7.24 -1.06 -7.74
C SER A 78 6.98 0.44 -7.70
N TYR A 79 5.77 0.89 -7.34
CA TYR A 79 5.51 2.33 -7.23
C TYR A 79 6.38 2.99 -6.15
N TYR A 80 6.66 2.29 -5.04
CA TYR A 80 7.59 2.81 -4.04
C TYR A 80 9.04 2.56 -4.45
N ARG A 81 9.38 1.34 -4.87
CA ARG A 81 10.78 0.94 -5.13
C ARG A 81 11.38 1.58 -6.36
N ASP A 82 10.61 1.69 -7.43
CA ASP A 82 11.11 2.11 -8.74
C ASP A 82 10.75 3.58 -8.99
N ASP A 83 9.49 3.97 -8.80
CA ASP A 83 9.03 5.32 -9.13
C ASP A 83 9.41 6.36 -8.05
N VAL A 84 9.33 6.02 -6.76
CA VAL A 84 9.70 6.96 -5.69
C VAL A 84 11.19 6.93 -5.40
N ILE A 85 11.73 5.77 -5.02
CA ILE A 85 13.16 5.65 -4.66
C ILE A 85 14.05 5.90 -5.90
N GLY A 86 13.65 5.39 -7.08
CA GLY A 86 14.41 5.59 -8.32
C GLY A 86 14.31 7.01 -8.91
N ASN A 87 13.31 7.80 -8.51
CA ASN A 87 13.15 9.20 -8.93
C ASN A 87 12.85 10.11 -7.72
N PRO A 88 13.86 10.46 -6.90
CA PRO A 88 13.64 11.24 -5.67
C PRO A 88 13.14 12.67 -5.90
N SER A 89 13.32 13.21 -7.10
CA SER A 89 12.83 14.55 -7.50
C SER A 89 11.44 14.54 -8.14
N GLY A 90 10.82 13.36 -8.28
CA GLY A 90 9.48 13.23 -8.86
C GLY A 90 8.38 13.86 -8.00
N THR A 91 7.23 14.11 -8.62
CA THR A 91 6.03 14.67 -7.98
C THR A 91 4.81 13.75 -8.11
N ASP A 92 4.99 12.59 -8.75
CA ASP A 92 4.06 11.48 -8.83
C ASP A 92 3.89 10.76 -7.48
N HIS A 93 2.83 9.97 -7.33
CA HIS A 93 2.58 9.15 -6.15
C HIS A 93 2.66 9.90 -4.81
N ALA A 94 2.04 11.07 -4.71
CA ALA A 94 2.17 11.98 -3.57
C ALA A 94 1.90 11.34 -2.18
N ASN A 95 1.14 10.25 -2.09
CA ASN A 95 0.89 9.54 -0.83
C ASN A 95 2.07 8.67 -0.35
N ILE A 96 3.13 8.49 -1.13
CA ILE A 96 4.28 7.65 -0.78
C ILE A 96 5.64 8.38 -0.96
N ARG A 97 5.60 9.70 -1.15
CA ARG A 97 6.77 10.59 -1.15
C ARG A 97 6.85 11.34 0.17
#